data_AF-A0A5B7ED54-F1
#
_entry.id   AF-A0A5B7ED54-F1
#
_cell.length_a   1.000
_cell.length_b   1.000
_cell.length_c   1.000
_cell.angle_alpha   90.00
_cell.angle_beta   90.00
_cell.angle_gamma   90.00
#
_symmetry.space_group_name_H-M   'P 1'
#
loop_
_entity.id
_entity.type
_entity.pdbx_description
1 polymer ?
#
loop_
_entity_poly.entity_id
_entity_poly.type
_entity_poly.pdbx_seq_one_letter_code
_entity_poly.pdbx_strand_id
1 'polypeptide(L)'
;MQPYGQEFRSVFAKSDLPVFQKLAHLMDFVPSMYEGQRQAISRKQAHLENRRSQQHSIAEWFTLPDGNELLYVGKEDIVPGGSGWPLPHDAPYRDAIDRHLMGVIEAGLYEKWAADLLFNVQVESRKKKQDQRQANVVKVSSGPQGLSMCHLQGAFIVLLLGFALSCLTFAVEILNISAYLYSINYLKFRKL
;
A
#
# COMPACT_ATOMS: atom_id res chain seq x y z
N MET A 1 -1.61 -33.30 8.15
CA MET A 1 -1.63 -32.47 6.91
C MET A 1 -0.30 -31.73 6.88
N GLN A 2 0.40 -31.69 5.74
CA GLN A 2 1.65 -30.92 5.66
C GLN A 2 1.34 -29.42 5.83
N PRO A 3 2.18 -28.65 6.53
CA PRO A 3 2.07 -27.19 6.58
C PRO A 3 1.99 -26.60 5.17
N TYR A 4 0.99 -25.76 4.98
CA TYR A 4 0.78 -25.03 3.74
C TYR A 4 2.06 -24.28 3.33
N GLY A 5 2.43 -24.40 2.05
CA GLY A 5 3.65 -23.81 1.50
C GLY A 5 4.92 -24.68 1.58
N GLN A 6 4.90 -25.83 2.27
CA GLN A 6 6.03 -26.79 2.22
C GLN A 6 6.36 -27.25 0.80
N GLU A 7 5.35 -27.35 -0.05
CA GLU A 7 5.49 -27.71 -1.46
C GLU A 7 6.40 -26.71 -2.20
N PHE A 8 6.20 -25.40 -2.03
CA PHE A 8 7.05 -24.37 -2.65
C PHE A 8 8.50 -24.50 -2.25
N ARG A 9 8.77 -24.67 -0.95
CA ARG A 9 10.14 -24.87 -0.45
C ARG A 9 10.76 -26.13 -1.05
N SER A 10 10.00 -27.22 -1.14
CA SER A 10 10.48 -28.48 -1.70
C SER A 10 10.77 -28.38 -3.20
N VAL A 11 9.96 -27.64 -3.96
CA VAL A 11 10.14 -27.40 -5.39
C VAL A 11 11.39 -26.56 -5.61
N PHE A 12 11.57 -25.47 -4.86
CA PHE A 12 12.75 -24.62 -4.98
C PHE A 12 14.04 -25.31 -4.53
N ALA A 13 13.99 -26.13 -3.47
CA ALA A 13 15.15 -26.89 -3.00
C ALA A 13 15.60 -27.94 -4.02
N LYS A 14 14.68 -28.51 -4.80
CA LYS A 14 14.96 -29.51 -5.86
C LYS A 14 15.34 -28.89 -7.21
N SER A 15 15.31 -27.56 -7.34
CA SER A 15 15.67 -26.89 -8.58
C SER A 15 17.18 -26.99 -8.86
N ASP A 16 17.56 -27.09 -10.13
CA ASP A 16 18.96 -27.05 -10.56
C ASP A 16 19.59 -25.64 -10.45
N LEU A 17 18.76 -24.60 -10.24
CA LEU A 17 19.22 -23.22 -10.17
C LEU A 17 19.65 -22.86 -8.73
N PRO A 18 20.92 -22.45 -8.50
CA PRO A 18 21.42 -22.13 -7.15
C PRO A 18 20.63 -21.03 -6.44
N VAL A 19 20.06 -20.09 -7.21
CA VAL A 19 19.23 -19.00 -6.66
C VAL A 19 17.96 -19.54 -5.99
N PHE A 20 17.31 -20.55 -6.57
CA PHE A 20 16.10 -21.14 -5.99
C PHE A 20 16.42 -22.05 -4.81
N GLN A 21 17.53 -22.78 -4.86
CA GLN A 21 18.00 -23.54 -3.69
C GLN A 21 18.27 -22.60 -2.51
N LYS A 22 18.97 -21.49 -2.74
CA LYS A 22 19.22 -20.46 -1.72
C LYS A 22 17.91 -19.84 -1.21
N LEU A 23 16.97 -19.54 -2.10
CA LEU A 23 15.65 -19.04 -1.72
C LEU A 23 14.93 -20.03 -0.79
N ALA A 24 14.92 -21.33 -1.12
CA ALA A 24 14.31 -22.38 -0.30
C ALA A 24 14.91 -22.48 1.11
N HIS A 25 16.21 -22.18 1.27
CA HIS A 25 16.85 -22.15 2.59
C HIS A 25 16.45 -20.92 3.43
N LEU A 26 16.07 -19.82 2.78
CA LEU A 26 15.67 -18.57 3.43
C LEU A 26 14.16 -18.47 3.67
N MET A 27 13.37 -19.43 3.20
CA MET A 27 11.91 -19.44 3.38
C MET A 27 11.50 -19.87 4.78
N ASP A 28 10.71 -19.01 5.43
CA ASP A 28 10.02 -19.29 6.68
C ASP A 28 8.54 -19.61 6.42
N PHE A 29 7.97 -20.50 7.24
CA PHE A 29 6.55 -20.84 7.17
C PHE A 29 5.74 -19.98 8.15
N VAL A 30 4.59 -19.52 7.70
CA VAL A 30 3.64 -18.75 8.51
C VAL A 30 2.33 -19.52 8.67
N PRO A 31 1.58 -19.32 9.79
CA PRO A 31 0.37 -20.09 10.05
C PRO A 31 -0.78 -19.82 9.05
N SER A 32 -0.81 -18.63 8.45
CA SER A 32 -1.86 -18.22 7.52
C SER A 32 -1.38 -17.16 6.54
N MET A 33 -2.11 -17.01 5.42
CA MET A 33 -1.90 -15.95 4.43
C MET A 33 -2.01 -14.55 5.05
N TYR A 34 -3.00 -14.34 5.93
CA TYR A 34 -3.16 -13.08 6.66
C TYR A 34 -1.91 -12.74 7.49
N GLU A 35 -1.39 -13.72 8.25
CA GLU A 35 -0.19 -13.54 9.06
C GLU A 35 1.04 -13.25 8.19
N GLY A 36 1.20 -13.95 7.07
CA GLY A 36 2.28 -13.71 6.11
C GLY A 36 2.25 -12.30 5.52
N GLN A 37 1.08 -11.86 5.05
CA GLN A 37 0.90 -10.52 4.51
C GLN A 37 1.04 -9.42 5.58
N ARG A 38 0.60 -9.66 6.82
CA ARG A 38 0.83 -8.74 7.94
C ARG A 38 2.32 -8.63 8.31
N GLN A 39 3.05 -9.74 8.24
CA GLN A 39 4.51 -9.73 8.41
C GLN A 39 5.22 -8.98 7.28
N ALA A 40 4.70 -9.03 6.05
CA ALA A 40 5.26 -8.25 4.95
C ALA A 40 5.27 -6.74 5.25
N ILE A 41 4.20 -6.21 5.85
CA ILE A 41 4.11 -4.81 6.28
C ILE A 41 5.02 -4.53 7.48
N SER A 42 4.91 -5.33 8.54
CA SER A 42 5.56 -5.04 9.83
C SER A 42 7.06 -5.35 9.84
N ARG A 43 7.50 -6.40 9.14
CA ARG A 43 8.89 -6.88 9.13
C ARG A 43 9.63 -6.53 7.84
N LYS A 44 8.98 -5.86 6.89
CA LYS A 44 9.53 -5.53 5.56
C LYS A 44 10.03 -6.78 4.80
N GLN A 45 9.24 -7.84 4.83
CA GLN A 45 9.52 -9.10 4.15
C GLN A 45 8.56 -9.31 2.97
N ALA A 46 8.89 -10.24 2.07
CA ALA A 46 7.99 -10.65 1.00
C ALA A 46 7.18 -11.88 1.42
N HIS A 47 5.96 -12.01 0.90
CA HIS A 47 5.12 -13.19 1.08
C HIS A 47 4.88 -13.84 -0.29
N LEU A 48 5.05 -15.17 -0.35
CA LEU A 48 4.92 -15.95 -1.59
C LEU A 48 3.66 -16.82 -1.51
N GLU A 49 2.81 -16.67 -2.51
CA GLU A 49 1.52 -17.35 -2.64
C GLU A 49 1.01 -17.21 -4.08
N ASN A 50 -0.01 -17.98 -4.49
CA ASN A 50 -0.74 -17.81 -5.74
C ASN A 50 -1.26 -16.38 -5.89
N ARG A 51 -0.98 -15.77 -7.04
CA ARG A 51 -1.38 -14.40 -7.40
C ARG A 51 -2.84 -14.10 -7.09
N ARG A 52 -3.78 -14.96 -7.49
CA ARG A 52 -5.21 -14.68 -7.31
C ARG A 52 -5.60 -14.66 -5.84
N SER A 53 -5.09 -15.61 -5.06
CA SER A 53 -5.27 -15.65 -3.61
C SER A 53 -4.68 -14.40 -2.94
N GLN A 54 -3.49 -13.98 -3.37
CA GLN A 54 -2.86 -12.75 -2.87
C GLN A 54 -3.71 -11.51 -3.16
N GLN A 55 -4.13 -11.33 -4.41
CA GLN A 55 -4.96 -10.19 -4.82
C GLN A 55 -6.28 -10.14 -4.04
N HIS A 56 -6.94 -11.28 -3.89
CA HIS A 56 -8.16 -11.38 -3.09
C HIS A 56 -7.92 -10.96 -1.63
N SER A 57 -6.89 -11.53 -0.99
CA SER A 57 -6.54 -11.25 0.40
C SER A 57 -6.15 -9.79 0.63
N ILE A 58 -5.43 -9.18 -0.33
CA ILE A 58 -5.07 -7.77 -0.29
C ILE A 58 -6.33 -6.90 -0.39
N ALA A 59 -7.20 -7.17 -1.37
CA ALA A 59 -8.47 -6.47 -1.55
C ALA A 59 -9.36 -6.56 -0.29
N GLU A 60 -9.38 -7.72 0.36
CA GLU A 60 -10.22 -7.96 1.52
C GLU A 60 -9.66 -7.25 2.76
N TRP A 61 -8.40 -7.52 3.13
CA TRP A 61 -7.86 -7.14 4.43
C TRP A 61 -6.90 -5.95 4.40
N PHE A 62 -6.17 -5.76 3.29
CA PHE A 62 -5.06 -4.81 3.19
C PHE A 62 -5.36 -3.58 2.30
N THR A 63 -6.61 -3.37 1.88
CA THR A 63 -7.05 -2.14 1.20
C THR A 63 -7.61 -1.12 2.20
N LEU A 64 -7.08 0.08 2.24
CA LEU A 64 -7.55 1.16 3.11
C LEU A 64 -8.94 1.68 2.68
N PRO A 65 -9.66 2.41 3.56
CA PRO A 65 -11.01 2.92 3.24
C PRO A 65 -11.06 3.96 2.10
N ASP A 66 -9.93 4.56 1.75
CA ASP A 66 -9.76 5.42 0.56
C ASP A 66 -9.58 4.61 -0.74
N GLY A 67 -9.44 3.29 -0.64
CA GLY A 67 -9.21 2.39 -1.75
C GLY A 67 -7.73 2.09 -2.03
N ASN A 68 -6.80 2.68 -1.27
CA ASN A 68 -5.37 2.44 -1.46
C ASN A 68 -4.95 1.08 -0.86
N GLU A 69 -4.20 0.29 -1.62
CA GLU A 69 -3.68 -1.00 -1.17
C GLU A 69 -2.36 -0.83 -0.40
N LEU A 70 -2.22 -1.50 0.75
CA LEU A 70 -1.00 -1.45 1.56
C LEU A 70 0.10 -2.42 1.06
N LEU A 71 -0.29 -3.35 0.20
CA LEU A 71 0.56 -4.38 -0.38
C LEU A 71 0.33 -4.41 -1.88
N TYR A 72 1.35 -4.78 -2.65
CA TYR A 72 1.24 -5.01 -4.08
C TYR A 72 1.70 -6.42 -4.42
N VAL A 73 1.17 -6.96 -5.51
CA VAL A 73 1.59 -8.27 -6.04
C VAL A 73 2.64 -8.04 -7.13
N GLY A 74 3.71 -8.84 -7.10
CA GLY A 74 4.75 -8.81 -8.13
C GLY A 74 4.18 -9.02 -9.54
N LYS A 75 4.81 -8.40 -10.55
CA LYS A 75 4.33 -8.52 -11.94
C LYS A 75 4.50 -9.92 -12.49
N GLU A 76 5.53 -10.65 -12.08
CA GLU A 76 5.89 -11.98 -12.59
C GLU A 76 5.62 -13.05 -11.55
N ASP A 77 5.17 -14.21 -12.02
CA ASP A 77 4.98 -15.39 -11.17
C ASP A 77 6.28 -16.20 -11.16
N ILE A 78 6.79 -16.49 -9.96
CA ILE A 78 8.02 -17.29 -9.77
C ILE A 78 7.73 -18.77 -10.03
N VAL A 79 6.50 -19.20 -9.72
CA VAL A 79 6.01 -20.56 -9.97
C VAL A 79 4.71 -20.43 -10.73
N PRO A 80 4.60 -20.98 -11.96
CA PRO A 80 3.33 -21.00 -12.67
C PRO A 80 2.34 -21.84 -11.88
N GLY A 81 1.34 -21.19 -11.29
CA GLY A 81 0.28 -21.85 -10.55
C GLY A 81 -0.74 -22.44 -11.51
N GLY A 82 -0.78 -23.76 -11.64
CA GLY A 82 -1.90 -24.45 -12.29
C GLY A 82 -3.06 -24.63 -11.33
N SER A 83 -4.26 -24.20 -11.72
CA SER A 83 -5.51 -24.60 -11.09
C SER A 83 -6.20 -25.63 -11.99
N GLY A 84 -6.62 -26.75 -11.42
CA GLY A 84 -7.33 -27.79 -12.15
C GLY A 84 -8.30 -28.54 -11.26
N TRP A 85 -9.25 -29.24 -11.87
CA TRP A 85 -10.15 -30.13 -11.16
C TRP A 85 -9.56 -31.54 -11.08
N PRO A 86 -9.40 -32.11 -9.88
CA PRO A 86 -8.93 -33.47 -9.75
C PRO A 86 -10.03 -34.41 -10.23
N LEU A 87 -9.76 -35.11 -11.34
CA LEU A 87 -10.65 -36.12 -11.89
C LEU A 87 -10.01 -37.51 -11.72
N PRO A 88 -10.81 -38.57 -11.46
CA PRO A 88 -10.32 -39.93 -11.56
C PRO A 88 -9.70 -40.20 -12.93
N HIS A 89 -8.62 -40.97 -12.97
CA HIS A 89 -7.86 -41.23 -14.20
C HIS A 89 -8.75 -41.71 -15.36
N ASP A 90 -9.72 -42.57 -15.05
CA ASP A 90 -10.60 -43.23 -16.03
C ASP A 90 -12.04 -42.67 -16.00
N ALA A 91 -12.21 -41.40 -15.61
CA ALA A 91 -13.52 -40.78 -15.57
C ALA A 91 -14.11 -40.66 -17.00
N PRO A 92 -15.26 -41.29 -17.32
CA PRO A 92 -15.82 -41.29 -18.67
C PRO A 92 -16.32 -39.91 -19.12
N TYR A 93 -16.39 -38.95 -18.20
CA TYR A 93 -16.83 -37.57 -18.44
C TYR A 93 -15.66 -36.58 -18.56
N ARG A 94 -14.40 -37.01 -18.46
CA ARG A 94 -13.22 -36.13 -18.53
C ARG A 94 -13.23 -35.27 -19.78
N ASP A 95 -13.33 -35.89 -20.95
CA ASP A 95 -13.29 -35.17 -22.25
C ASP A 95 -14.45 -34.19 -22.41
N ALA A 96 -15.62 -34.54 -21.85
CA ALA A 96 -16.76 -33.64 -21.84
C ALA A 96 -16.47 -32.42 -20.97
N ILE A 97 -15.98 -32.61 -19.74
CA ILE A 97 -15.64 -31.50 -18.83
C ILE A 97 -14.56 -30.60 -19.45
N ASP A 98 -13.48 -31.19 -19.96
CA ASP A 98 -12.36 -30.43 -20.56
C ASP A 98 -12.86 -29.55 -21.72
N ARG A 99 -13.73 -30.07 -22.58
CA ARG A 99 -14.33 -29.30 -23.69
C ARG A 99 -15.16 -28.12 -23.19
N HIS A 100 -15.99 -28.31 -22.17
CA HIS A 100 -16.82 -27.23 -21.64
C HIS A 100 -15.97 -26.18 -20.90
N LEU A 101 -14.94 -26.63 -20.17
CA LEU A 101 -14.01 -25.74 -19.48
C LEU A 101 -13.24 -24.86 -20.47
N MET A 102 -12.75 -25.45 -21.56
CA MET A 102 -12.11 -24.69 -22.63
C MET A 102 -13.09 -23.70 -23.27
N GLY A 103 -14.34 -24.09 -23.52
CA GLY A 103 -15.36 -23.15 -24.01
C GLY A 103 -15.63 -21.97 -23.07
N VAL A 104 -15.58 -22.18 -21.75
CA VAL A 104 -15.70 -21.11 -20.73
C VAL A 104 -14.49 -20.16 -20.76
N ILE A 105 -13.28 -20.70 -20.92
CA ILE A 105 -12.04 -19.92 -21.01
C ILE A 105 -12.02 -19.13 -22.32
N GLU A 106 -12.32 -19.77 -23.45
CA GLU A 106 -12.35 -19.13 -24.78
C GLU A 106 -13.40 -18.03 -24.87
N ALA A 107 -14.53 -18.18 -24.16
CA ALA A 107 -15.54 -17.14 -24.04
C ALA A 107 -15.14 -15.99 -23.09
N GLY A 108 -13.99 -16.06 -22.41
CA GLY A 108 -13.51 -15.06 -21.46
C GLY A 108 -14.32 -14.99 -20.17
N LEU A 109 -15.18 -15.98 -19.90
CA LEU A 109 -16.04 -16.00 -18.72
C LEU A 109 -15.23 -16.16 -17.44
N TYR A 110 -14.13 -16.91 -17.51
CA TYR A 110 -13.26 -17.13 -16.36
C TYR A 110 -12.61 -15.83 -15.86
N GLU A 111 -12.03 -15.05 -16.77
CA GLU A 111 -11.42 -13.75 -16.49
C GLU A 111 -12.45 -12.76 -15.96
N LYS A 112 -13.64 -12.75 -16.59
CA LYS A 112 -14.76 -11.91 -16.14
C LYS A 112 -15.18 -12.25 -14.71
N TRP A 113 -15.40 -13.53 -14.41
CA TRP A 113 -15.80 -13.93 -13.06
C TRP A 113 -14.72 -13.65 -12.02
N ALA A 114 -13.44 -13.82 -12.37
CA ALA A 114 -12.34 -13.46 -11.48
C ALA A 114 -12.32 -11.94 -11.19
N ALA A 115 -12.54 -11.11 -12.21
CA ALA A 115 -12.64 -9.67 -12.07
C ALA A 115 -13.86 -9.24 -11.25
N ASP A 116 -15.04 -9.81 -11.53
CA ASP A 116 -16.28 -9.56 -10.79
C ASP A 116 -16.13 -9.93 -9.31
N LEU A 117 -15.51 -11.07 -9.03
CA LEU A 117 -15.24 -11.54 -7.67
C LEU A 117 -14.32 -10.57 -6.92
N LEU A 118 -13.22 -10.12 -7.54
CA LEU A 118 -12.32 -9.15 -6.93
C LEU A 118 -13.02 -7.80 -6.69
N PHE A 119 -13.82 -7.33 -7.64
CA PHE A 119 -14.61 -6.12 -7.51
C PHE A 119 -15.59 -6.21 -6.33
N ASN A 120 -16.34 -7.31 -6.24
CA ASN A 120 -17.29 -7.53 -5.15
C ASN A 120 -16.59 -7.52 -3.79
N VAL A 121 -15.43 -8.18 -3.67
CA VAL A 121 -14.64 -8.20 -2.43
C VAL A 121 -14.18 -6.80 -2.04
N GLN A 122 -13.75 -5.98 -3.00
CA GLN A 122 -13.37 -4.59 -2.73
C GLN A 122 -14.57 -3.75 -2.25
N VAL A 123 -15.73 -3.90 -2.89
CA VAL A 123 -16.96 -3.19 -2.49
C VAL A 123 -17.40 -3.63 -1.08
N GLU A 124 -17.41 -4.92 -0.80
CA GLU A 124 -17.76 -5.45 0.51
C GLU A 124 -16.78 -5.01 1.60
N SER A 125 -15.48 -5.05 1.33
CA SER A 125 -14.44 -4.59 2.26
C SER A 125 -14.62 -3.11 2.59
N ARG A 126 -14.89 -2.27 1.59
CA ARG A 126 -15.17 -0.83 1.78
C ARG A 126 -16.42 -0.63 2.64
N LYS A 127 -17.50 -1.35 2.34
CA LYS A 127 -18.75 -1.28 3.12
C LYS A 127 -18.52 -1.68 4.58
N LYS A 128 -17.88 -2.84 4.82
CA LYS A 128 -17.52 -3.30 6.18
C LYS A 128 -16.68 -2.27 6.94
N LYS A 129 -15.73 -1.61 6.28
CA LYS A 129 -14.88 -0.58 6.91
C LYS A 129 -15.63 0.73 7.18
N GLN A 130 -16.56 1.12 6.31
CA GLN A 130 -17.45 2.26 6.55
C GLN A 130 -18.40 2.00 7.72
N ASP A 131 -19.01 0.81 7.76
CA ASP A 131 -19.90 0.41 8.85
C ASP A 131 -19.14 0.35 10.18
N GLN A 132 -17.92 -0.17 10.20
CA GLN A 132 -17.04 -0.12 11.38
C GLN A 132 -16.67 1.30 11.79
N ARG A 133 -16.41 2.20 10.84
CA ARG A 133 -16.17 3.62 11.15
C ARG A 133 -17.41 4.26 11.73
N GLN A 134 -18.59 4.03 11.18
CA GLN A 134 -19.84 4.57 11.71
C GLN A 134 -20.15 4.00 13.10
N ALA A 135 -19.99 2.69 13.29
CA ALA A 135 -20.16 2.05 14.61
C ALA A 135 -19.14 2.58 15.64
N ASN A 136 -17.89 2.81 15.22
CA ASN A 136 -16.88 3.44 16.08
C ASN A 136 -17.17 4.92 16.32
N VAL A 137 -17.69 5.67 15.36
CA VAL A 137 -18.12 7.08 15.54
C VAL A 137 -19.30 7.15 16.50
N VAL A 138 -20.25 6.21 16.45
CA VAL A 138 -21.37 6.10 17.40
C VAL A 138 -20.89 5.67 18.78
N LYS A 139 -19.80 4.88 18.89
CA LYS A 139 -19.16 4.56 20.18
C LYS A 139 -18.23 5.66 20.71
N VAL A 140 -17.71 6.53 19.85
CA VAL A 140 -16.77 7.62 20.17
C VAL A 140 -17.47 8.99 20.12
N SER A 141 -18.81 9.03 20.04
CA SER A 141 -19.60 10.27 20.07
C SER A 141 -19.64 10.90 21.48
N SER A 142 -18.47 11.28 21.99
CA SER A 142 -18.29 12.22 23.09
C SER A 142 -16.95 12.96 22.92
N GLY A 143 -16.61 13.38 21.70
CA GLY A 143 -15.46 14.25 21.49
C GLY A 143 -15.33 14.76 20.06
N PRO A 144 -15.22 16.09 19.83
CA PRO A 144 -14.93 16.63 18.51
C PRO A 144 -13.58 16.11 18.01
N GLN A 145 -13.53 15.75 16.72
CA GLN A 145 -12.35 15.23 16.06
C GLN A 145 -11.21 16.26 16.16
N GLY A 146 -10.17 15.93 16.92
CA GLY A 146 -9.03 16.82 17.14
C GLY A 146 -8.34 17.13 15.81
N LEU A 147 -8.20 18.42 15.47
CA LEU A 147 -7.41 18.83 14.32
C LEU A 147 -5.97 18.33 14.48
N SER A 148 -5.53 17.48 13.56
CA SER A 148 -4.13 17.07 13.46
C SER A 148 -3.25 18.23 12.97
N MET A 149 -2.03 18.30 13.48
CA MET A 149 -1.02 19.32 13.15
C MET A 149 -0.76 19.43 11.64
N CYS A 150 -0.95 18.33 10.89
CA CYS A 150 -0.82 18.28 9.44
C CYS A 150 -1.77 19.26 8.71
N HIS A 151 -2.94 19.53 9.28
CA HIS A 151 -3.91 20.48 8.70
C HIS A 151 -3.54 21.94 8.95
N LEU A 152 -2.68 22.23 9.95
CA LEU A 152 -2.22 23.59 10.26
C LEU A 152 -0.88 23.94 9.58
N GLN A 153 -0.23 22.99 8.90
CA GLN A 153 1.10 23.19 8.33
C GLN A 153 1.14 24.37 7.33
N GLY A 154 0.10 24.52 6.51
CA GLY A 154 -0.01 25.66 5.58
C GLY A 154 -0.05 27.01 6.29
N ALA A 155 -0.80 27.11 7.39
CA ALA A 155 -0.90 28.34 8.17
C ALA A 155 0.44 28.72 8.81
N PHE A 156 1.19 27.74 9.32
CA PHE A 156 2.54 27.98 9.88
C PHE A 156 3.55 28.43 8.83
N ILE A 157 3.48 27.90 7.61
CA ILE A 157 4.36 28.34 6.50
C ILE A 157 4.09 29.80 6.16
N VAL A 158 2.83 30.19 6.03
CA VAL A 158 2.44 31.59 5.75
C VAL A 158 2.91 32.52 6.88
N LEU A 159 2.75 32.09 8.14
CA LEU A 159 3.19 32.86 9.30
C LEU A 159 4.71 33.09 9.31
N LEU A 160 5.51 32.04 9.06
CA LEU A 160 6.96 32.13 8.98
C LEU A 160 7.42 33.08 7.86
N LEU A 161 6.75 33.01 6.71
CA LEU A 161 7.05 33.88 5.57
C LEU A 161 6.74 35.35 5.88
N GLY A 162 5.64 35.61 6.60
CA GLY A 162 5.31 36.94 7.11
C GLY A 162 6.36 37.49 8.08
N PHE A 163 6.85 36.67 9.01
CA PHE A 163 7.92 37.08 9.92
C PHE A 163 9.23 37.38 9.17
N ALA A 164 9.61 36.55 8.20
CA ALA A 164 10.82 36.77 7.40
C ALA A 164 10.75 38.10 6.62
N LEU A 165 9.61 38.40 5.99
CA LEU A 165 9.38 39.67 5.29
C LEU A 165 9.48 40.87 6.24
N SER A 166 8.86 40.79 7.43
CA SER A 166 8.89 41.87 8.41
C SER A 166 10.30 42.14 8.97
N CYS A 167 11.08 41.08 9.22
CA CYS A 167 12.49 41.25 9.59
C CYS A 167 13.30 41.92 8.48
N LEU A 168 13.03 41.58 7.22
CA LEU A 168 13.73 42.15 6.07
C LEU A 168 13.39 43.64 5.90
N THR A 169 12.11 44.03 6.00
CA THR A 169 11.70 45.44 5.94
C THR A 169 12.33 46.24 7.07
N PHE A 170 12.35 45.70 8.28
CA PHE A 170 12.96 46.37 9.44
C PHE A 170 14.47 46.55 9.28
N ALA A 171 15.18 45.56 8.75
CA ALA A 171 16.61 45.66 8.47
C ALA A 171 16.91 46.76 7.43
N VAL A 172 16.09 46.88 6.39
CA VAL A 172 16.20 47.94 5.37
C VAL A 172 15.96 49.32 5.97
N GLU A 173 14.97 49.46 6.84
CA GLU A 173 14.69 50.72 7.55
C GLU A 173 15.87 51.16 8.43
N ILE A 174 16.46 50.23 9.20
CA ILE A 174 17.64 50.51 10.03
C ILE A 174 18.80 51.00 9.16
N LEU A 175 19.08 50.32 8.04
CA LEU A 175 20.15 50.71 7.13
C LEU A 175 19.92 52.11 6.56
N ASN A 176 18.71 52.41 6.12
CA ASN A 176 18.35 53.74 5.62
C ASN A 176 18.52 54.82 6.70
N ILE A 177 17.98 54.61 7.90
CA ILE A 177 18.11 55.55 9.03
C ILE A 177 19.58 55.78 9.36
N SER A 178 20.39 54.73 9.40
CA SER A 178 21.83 54.84 9.66
C SER A 178 22.52 55.72 8.58
N ALA A 179 22.21 55.51 7.30
CA ALA A 179 22.77 56.30 6.20
C ALA A 179 22.34 57.78 6.27
N TYR A 180 21.07 58.05 6.63
CA TYR A 180 20.57 59.40 6.85
C TYR A 180 21.29 60.11 8.00
N LEU A 181 21.50 59.44 9.13
CA LEU A 181 22.22 59.99 10.28
C LEU A 181 23.70 60.28 9.95
N TYR A 182 24.36 59.40 9.19
CA TYR A 182 25.72 59.62 8.70
C TYR A 182 25.80 60.86 7.79
N SER A 183 24.85 61.05 6.87
CA SER A 183 24.80 62.21 5.99
C SER A 183 24.63 63.53 6.75
N ILE A 184 23.76 63.57 7.76
CA ILE A 184 23.53 64.75 8.61
C ILE A 184 24.81 65.11 9.40
N ASN A 185 25.46 64.12 10.02
CA ASN A 185 26.70 64.34 10.75
C ASN A 185 27.84 64.84 9.85
N TYR A 186 27.92 64.33 8.62
CA TYR A 186 28.92 64.77 7.64
C TYR A 186 28.72 66.25 7.23
N LEU A 187 27.47 66.67 7.01
CA LEU A 187 27.12 68.06 6.71
C LEU A 187 27.41 69.02 7.87
N LYS A 188 27.27 68.55 9.11
CA LYS A 188 27.57 69.33 10.32
C LYS A 188 29.08 69.55 10.49
N PHE A 189 29.91 68.55 10.18
CA PHE A 189 31.37 68.64 10.25
C PHE A 189 31.98 69.53 9.14
N ARG A 190 31.34 69.63 7.97
CA ARG A 190 31.83 70.47 6.86
C ARG A 190 31.58 71.97 7.05
N LYS A 191 30.72 72.36 8.00
CA LYS A 191 30.38 73.77 8.29
C LYS A 191 31.17 74.39 9.46
N LEU A 192 32.08 73.63 10.07
CA LEU A 192 33.05 74.08 11.08
C LEU A 192 34.43 74.19 10.44
#